data_AF-A0A5D0VHG2-F1
#
_entry.id   AF-A0A5D0VHG2-F1
#
_cell.length_a   1.000
_cell.length_b   1.000
_cell.length_c   1.000
_cell.angle_alpha   90.00
_cell.angle_beta   90.00
_cell.angle_gamma   90.00
#
_symmetry.space_group_name_H-M   'P 1'
#
loop_
_entity.id
_entity.type
_entity.pdbx_description
1 polymer ?
#
loop_
_entity_poly.entity_id
_entity_poly.type
_entity_poly.pdbx_seq_one_letter_code
_entity_poly.pdbx_strand_id
1 'polypeptide(L)'
;MLRKILASIAFAAVMTAGTAYAQDKTVDQTSVSAQELIGVKVVDTQKQEIGAVSDIILGAGEDNVKAFIVNLTGEETGKKQMAFAATGLDIYKNQQGELTVYSNVTREMLEAMPAYDKASFTKDPDSVLVK
;
A
#
# COMPACT_ATOMS: atom_id res chain seq x y z
N MET A 1 -41.99 18.66 -31.58
CA MET A 1 -40.54 18.37 -31.74
C MET A 1 -39.97 18.13 -30.36
N LEU A 2 -39.63 16.88 -30.01
CA LEU A 2 -39.02 16.56 -28.70
C LEU A 2 -37.60 16.01 -28.92
N ARG A 3 -36.64 16.63 -28.23
CA ARG A 3 -35.20 16.45 -28.37
C ARG A 3 -34.71 15.24 -27.55
N LYS A 4 -34.27 14.20 -28.26
CA LYS A 4 -32.95 13.52 -28.20
C LYS A 4 -32.10 13.49 -26.89
N ILE A 5 -31.76 12.24 -26.50
CA ILE A 5 -30.46 11.63 -26.04
C ILE A 5 -30.07 11.70 -24.55
N LEU A 6 -29.56 10.55 -24.07
CA LEU A 6 -28.55 10.22 -23.04
C LEU A 6 -29.14 9.41 -21.87
N ALA A 7 -28.60 8.28 -21.41
CA ALA A 7 -27.25 7.73 -21.52
C ALA A 7 -27.25 6.19 -21.49
N SER A 8 -26.45 5.59 -22.37
CA SER A 8 -25.89 4.24 -22.20
C SER A 8 -24.67 4.33 -21.29
N ILE A 9 -24.62 3.54 -20.22
CA ILE A 9 -23.38 2.92 -19.77
C ILE A 9 -23.72 1.48 -19.38
N ALA A 10 -23.32 0.55 -20.24
CA ALA A 10 -23.30 -0.86 -19.89
C ALA A 10 -22.23 -1.06 -18.82
N PHE A 11 -22.63 -1.54 -17.64
CA PHE A 11 -21.70 -1.93 -16.60
C PHE A 11 -21.10 -3.29 -17.00
N ALA A 12 -19.93 -3.27 -17.64
CA ALA A 12 -19.17 -4.49 -17.89
C ALA A 12 -18.57 -4.95 -16.56
N ALA A 13 -19.21 -5.94 -15.92
CA ALA A 13 -18.67 -6.62 -14.75
C ALA A 13 -17.47 -7.48 -15.19
N VAL A 14 -16.26 -7.02 -14.89
CA VAL A 14 -15.07 -7.88 -14.85
C VAL A 14 -15.15 -8.70 -13.56
N MET A 15 -15.61 -9.94 -13.68
CA MET A 15 -15.64 -10.92 -12.60
C MET A 15 -14.33 -11.70 -12.58
N THR A 16 -13.43 -11.39 -11.63
CA THR A 16 -12.54 -12.35 -10.92
C THR A 16 -11.64 -11.61 -9.92
N ALA A 17 -12.19 -11.30 -8.74
CA ALA A 17 -11.51 -10.93 -7.47
C ALA A 17 -12.48 -10.27 -6.45
N GLY A 18 -13.69 -9.89 -6.89
CA GLY A 18 -14.52 -8.90 -6.19
C GLY A 18 -15.52 -9.39 -5.13
N THR A 19 -15.52 -10.64 -4.67
CA THR A 19 -16.60 -11.12 -3.78
C THR A 19 -16.30 -11.13 -2.29
N ALA A 20 -15.12 -10.68 -1.84
CA ALA A 20 -14.80 -10.59 -0.41
C ALA A 20 -14.61 -9.17 0.14
N TYR A 21 -14.47 -8.14 -0.70
CA TYR A 21 -14.15 -6.76 -0.27
C TYR A 21 -14.98 -5.67 -0.95
N ALA A 22 -16.15 -6.00 -1.50
CA ALA A 22 -17.07 -5.02 -2.10
C ALA A 22 -17.59 -3.94 -1.11
N GLN A 23 -17.09 -3.92 0.13
CA GLN A 23 -17.48 -3.05 1.23
C GLN A 23 -16.31 -2.29 1.87
N ASP A 24 -15.05 -2.59 1.52
CA ASP A 24 -13.91 -1.84 2.03
C ASP A 24 -13.84 -0.49 1.33
N LYS A 25 -13.65 0.57 2.12
CA LYS A 25 -13.55 1.92 1.60
C LYS A 25 -12.09 2.30 1.49
N THR A 26 -11.74 2.88 0.35
CA THR A 26 -10.46 3.59 0.22
C THR A 26 -10.40 4.68 1.28
N VAL A 27 -9.26 4.78 1.93
CA VAL A 27 -9.05 5.77 2.97
C VAL A 27 -8.39 6.98 2.35
N ASP A 28 -8.97 8.16 2.59
CA ASP A 28 -8.25 9.41 2.36
C ASP A 28 -7.05 9.44 3.31
N GLN A 29 -5.83 9.47 2.77
CA GLN A 29 -4.60 9.43 3.56
C GLN A 29 -4.50 10.62 4.54
N THR A 30 -5.25 11.71 4.32
CA THR A 30 -5.34 12.85 5.27
C THR A 30 -6.18 12.56 6.51
N SER A 31 -6.93 11.45 6.52
CA SER A 31 -7.85 11.06 7.60
C SER A 31 -7.28 9.99 8.54
N VAL A 32 -6.02 9.60 8.36
CA VAL A 32 -5.34 8.58 9.16
C VAL A 32 -4.05 9.15 9.74
N SER A 33 -3.86 8.95 11.03
CA SER A 33 -2.61 9.34 11.69
C SER A 33 -1.49 8.33 11.44
N ALA A 34 -0.25 8.79 11.53
CA ALA A 34 0.92 7.89 11.50
C ALA A 34 0.82 6.80 12.58
N GLN A 35 0.33 7.13 13.77
CA GLN A 35 0.18 6.18 14.88
C GLN A 35 -0.82 5.06 14.57
N GLU A 36 -1.90 5.36 13.84
CA GLU A 36 -2.85 4.34 13.39
C GLU A 36 -2.26 3.42 12.31
N LEU A 37 -1.25 3.87 11.56
CA LEU A 37 -0.61 3.08 10.51
C LEU A 37 0.54 2.21 11.02
N ILE A 38 1.25 2.63 12.06
CA ILE A 38 2.30 1.78 12.66
C ILE A 38 1.68 0.49 13.21
N GLY A 39 2.23 -0.65 12.79
CA GLY A 39 1.74 -1.99 13.12
C GLY A 39 0.65 -2.51 12.18
N VAL A 40 0.15 -1.70 11.26
CA VAL A 40 -0.85 -2.15 10.28
C VAL A 40 -0.21 -3.17 9.34
N LYS A 41 -0.96 -4.25 9.12
CA LYS A 41 -0.59 -5.34 8.22
C LYS A 41 -0.57 -4.87 6.76
N VAL A 42 0.50 -5.25 6.08
CA VAL A 42 0.68 -5.07 4.65
C VAL A 42 0.43 -6.41 3.96
N VAL A 43 -0.41 -6.42 2.93
CA VAL A 43 -0.73 -7.61 2.14
C VAL A 43 -0.51 -7.35 0.65
N ASP A 44 -0.28 -8.39 -0.13
CA ASP A 44 -0.25 -8.29 -1.59
C ASP A 44 -1.67 -8.33 -2.21
N THR A 45 -1.75 -8.26 -3.53
CA THR A 45 -3.01 -8.34 -4.29
C THR A 45 -3.73 -9.68 -4.15
N GLN A 46 -3.03 -10.73 -3.71
CA GLN A 46 -3.56 -12.06 -3.40
C GLN A 46 -3.89 -12.23 -1.91
N LYS A 47 -3.79 -11.14 -1.13
CA LYS A 47 -4.04 -11.09 0.32
C LYS A 47 -3.05 -11.93 1.14
N GLN A 48 -1.92 -12.28 0.55
CA GLN A 48 -0.83 -12.86 1.33
C GLN A 48 -0.25 -11.74 2.18
N GLU A 49 -0.18 -11.98 3.49
CA GLU A 49 0.55 -11.08 4.38
C GLU A 49 1.95 -10.91 3.83
N ILE A 50 2.49 -9.69 3.80
CA ILE A 50 3.88 -9.35 3.47
C ILE A 50 4.63 -9.03 4.76
N GLY A 51 3.98 -8.27 5.64
CA GLY A 51 4.58 -7.78 6.86
C GLY A 51 3.72 -6.73 7.56
N ALA A 52 4.36 -5.83 8.31
CA ALA A 52 3.68 -4.72 8.97
C ALA A 52 4.49 -3.42 8.86
N VAL A 53 3.78 -2.29 8.79
CA VAL A 53 4.39 -0.96 8.80
C VAL A 53 5.09 -0.74 10.15
N SER A 54 6.36 -0.35 10.14
CA SER A 54 7.18 -0.15 11.33
C SER A 54 7.61 1.30 11.53
N ASP A 55 7.70 2.08 10.45
CA ASP A 55 8.04 3.50 10.50
C ASP A 55 7.49 4.23 9.27
N ILE A 56 7.43 5.56 9.34
CA ILE A 56 6.99 6.45 8.27
C ILE A 56 8.02 7.56 8.10
N ILE A 57 8.63 7.63 6.92
CA ILE A 57 9.59 8.67 6.56
C ILE A 57 8.85 9.83 5.89
N LEU A 58 8.92 11.00 6.51
CA LEU A 58 8.37 12.23 5.95
C LEU A 58 9.22 12.71 4.76
N GLY A 59 8.54 13.24 3.75
CA GLY A 59 9.22 13.91 2.63
C GLY A 59 9.49 15.38 2.93
N ALA A 60 10.31 15.99 2.07
CA ALA A 60 10.52 17.43 2.06
C ALA A 60 9.55 18.07 1.05
N GLY A 61 9.11 19.30 1.32
CA GLY A 61 8.27 20.06 0.40
C GLY A 61 6.84 19.54 0.34
N GLU A 62 6.36 19.21 -0.86
CA GLU A 62 4.97 18.79 -1.12
C GLU A 62 4.71 17.32 -0.79
N ASP A 63 5.77 16.52 -0.68
CA ASP A 63 5.68 15.10 -0.32
C ASP A 63 5.48 14.94 1.19
N ASN A 64 4.23 14.82 1.65
CA ASN A 64 3.95 14.63 3.07
C ASN A 64 4.56 13.34 3.64
N VAL A 65 4.53 12.25 2.85
CA VAL A 65 5.15 10.96 3.18
C VAL A 65 6.05 10.54 2.03
N LYS A 66 7.33 10.34 2.31
CA LYS A 66 8.29 9.82 1.36
C LYS A 66 8.24 8.30 1.29
N ALA A 67 8.18 7.64 2.44
CA ALA A 67 8.16 6.18 2.48
C ALA A 67 7.46 5.60 3.71
N PHE A 68 6.86 4.43 3.54
CA PHE A 68 6.48 3.53 4.63
C PHE A 68 7.55 2.46 4.77
N ILE A 69 8.10 2.29 5.97
CA ILE A 69 9.01 1.19 6.25
C ILE A 69 8.18 0.00 6.68
N VAL A 70 8.35 -1.13 6.01
CA VAL A 70 7.60 -2.37 6.26
C VAL A 70 8.57 -3.45 6.70
N ASN A 71 8.34 -4.02 7.87
CA ASN A 71 9.06 -5.19 8.35
C ASN A 71 8.42 -6.43 7.73
N LEU A 72 9.17 -7.16 6.90
CA LEU A 72 8.69 -8.42 6.34
C LEU A 72 8.51 -9.45 7.45
N THR A 73 7.46 -10.26 7.34
CA THR A 73 7.19 -11.39 8.23
C THR A 73 7.54 -12.71 7.54
N GLY A 74 8.15 -13.64 8.29
CA GLY A 74 8.61 -14.96 7.83
C GLY A 74 9.95 -15.38 8.48
N GLU A 75 10.20 -16.69 8.58
CA GLU A 75 11.45 -17.23 9.17
C GLU A 75 12.66 -17.15 8.22
N GLU A 76 12.40 -17.20 6.91
CA GLU A 76 13.44 -17.26 5.85
C GLU A 76 14.03 -15.87 5.50
N THR A 77 13.35 -14.80 5.88
CA THR A 77 13.75 -13.41 5.59
C THR A 77 14.16 -12.73 6.89
N GLY A 78 15.45 -12.84 7.26
CA GLY A 78 15.95 -12.26 8.50
C GLY A 78 15.54 -10.79 8.67
N LYS A 79 14.52 -10.52 9.51
CA LYS A 79 13.93 -9.20 9.84
C LYS A 79 14.13 -8.11 8.79
N LYS A 80 13.86 -8.42 7.52
CA LYS A 80 14.17 -7.53 6.40
C LYS A 80 13.19 -6.36 6.42
N GLN A 81 13.69 -5.14 6.34
CA GLN A 81 12.88 -3.94 6.21
C GLN A 81 12.87 -3.50 4.75
N MET A 82 11.73 -3.04 4.26
CA MET A 82 11.57 -2.53 2.90
C MET A 82 10.98 -1.11 2.97
N ALA A 83 11.48 -0.19 2.14
CA ALA A 83 10.92 1.15 2.04
C ALA A 83 9.97 1.20 0.83
N PHE A 84 8.69 1.42 1.08
CA PHE A 84 7.68 1.58 0.04
C PHE A 84 7.38 3.05 -0.18
N ALA A 85 7.36 3.49 -1.43
CA ALA A 85 6.84 4.81 -1.77
C ALA A 85 5.36 4.89 -1.40
N ALA A 86 4.88 6.07 -0.98
CA ALA A 86 3.48 6.26 -0.64
C ALA A 86 2.52 5.98 -1.81
N THR A 87 2.99 6.15 -3.06
CA THR A 87 2.24 5.83 -4.28
C THR A 87 2.16 4.34 -4.59
N GLY A 88 3.01 3.52 -3.98
CA GLY A 88 3.04 2.07 -4.17
C GLY A 88 2.16 1.31 -3.18
N LEU A 89 1.45 2.03 -2.30
CA LEU A 89 0.60 1.44 -1.26
C LEU A 89 -0.79 2.06 -1.26
N ASP A 90 -1.79 1.20 -1.15
CA ASP A 90 -3.18 1.61 -0.95
C ASP A 90 -3.63 1.29 0.47
N ILE A 91 -4.29 2.25 1.14
CA ILE A 91 -4.79 2.09 2.50
C ILE A 91 -6.31 1.93 2.45
N TYR A 92 -6.81 0.85 3.04
CA TYR A 92 -8.23 0.55 3.17
C TYR A 92 -8.63 0.49 4.63
N LYS A 93 -9.89 0.85 4.90
CA LYS A 93 -10.52 0.70 6.21
C LYS A 93 -11.79 -0.12 6.03
N ASN A 94 -11.88 -1.23 6.77
CA ASN A 94 -13.06 -2.08 6.72
C ASN A 94 -14.21 -1.47 7.55
N GLN A 95 -15.37 -2.13 7.53
CA GLN A 95 -16.56 -1.66 8.26
C GLN A 95 -16.37 -1.61 9.78
N GLN A 96 -15.41 -2.35 10.31
CA GLN A 96 -15.05 -2.40 11.73
C GLN A 96 -14.02 -1.31 12.10
N GLY A 97 -13.54 -0.53 11.14
CA GLY A 97 -12.55 0.53 11.35
C GLY A 97 -11.09 0.04 11.32
N GLU A 98 -10.86 -1.24 11.03
CA GLU A 98 -9.52 -1.82 10.93
C GLU A 98 -8.87 -1.39 9.61
N LEU A 99 -7.61 -0.97 9.71
CA LEU A 99 -6.80 -0.57 8.55
C LEU A 99 -6.09 -1.79 7.95
N THR A 100 -5.97 -1.80 6.63
CA THR A 100 -5.10 -2.73 5.90
C THR A 100 -4.38 -1.97 4.80
N VAL A 101 -3.08 -2.24 4.65
CA VAL A 101 -2.27 -1.67 3.58
C VAL A 101 -2.07 -2.73 2.48
N TYR A 102 -2.30 -2.34 1.24
CA TYR A 102 -2.15 -3.21 0.08
C TYR A 102 -0.96 -2.77 -0.76
N SER A 103 -0.15 -3.75 -1.15
CA SER A 103 0.97 -3.61 -2.07
C SER A 103 0.65 -4.30 -3.39
N ASN A 104 1.05 -3.68 -4.49
CA ASN A 104 1.06 -4.28 -5.83
C ASN A 104 2.24 -5.25 -6.04
N VAL A 105 3.27 -5.19 -5.19
CA VAL A 105 4.45 -6.06 -5.22
C VAL A 105 4.26 -7.25 -4.29
N THR A 106 4.66 -8.46 -4.72
CA THR A 106 4.57 -9.69 -3.92
C THR A 106 5.78 -9.85 -3.00
N ARG A 107 5.67 -10.71 -1.97
CA ARG A 107 6.79 -11.00 -1.07
C ARG A 107 8.03 -11.48 -1.81
N GLU A 108 7.87 -12.41 -2.74
CA GLU A 108 8.98 -13.06 -3.44
C GLU A 108 9.80 -12.04 -4.24
N MET A 109 9.14 -11.02 -4.80
CA MET A 109 9.83 -9.91 -5.47
C MET A 109 10.66 -9.09 -4.48
N LEU A 110 10.12 -8.82 -3.28
CA LEU A 110 10.81 -8.05 -2.23
C LEU A 110 12.05 -8.78 -1.69
N GLU A 111 12.04 -10.11 -1.67
CA GLU A 111 13.19 -10.91 -1.24
C GLU A 111 14.43 -10.65 -2.10
N ALA A 112 14.24 -10.49 -3.42
CA ALA A 112 15.31 -10.20 -4.37
C ALA A 112 15.77 -8.73 -4.37
N MET A 113 15.01 -7.81 -3.78
CA MET A 113 15.34 -6.39 -3.74
C MET A 113 16.34 -6.02 -2.64
N PRO A 114 17.07 -4.91 -2.74
CA PRO A 114 17.86 -4.38 -1.63
C PRO A 114 16.98 -4.13 -0.39
N ALA A 115 17.47 -4.48 0.79
CA ALA A 115 16.81 -4.10 2.03
C ALA A 115 16.91 -2.59 2.25
N TYR A 116 15.95 -2.04 3.00
CA TYR A 116 16.04 -0.69 3.51
C TYR A 116 17.28 -0.54 4.40
N ASP A 117 18.07 0.48 4.09
CA ASP A 117 19.15 0.98 4.94
C ASP A 117 19.03 2.51 4.97
N LYS A 118 19.08 3.09 6.18
CA LYS A 118 18.86 4.53 6.36
C LYS A 118 19.93 5.38 5.66
N ALA A 119 21.19 4.94 5.64
CA ALA A 119 22.26 5.69 5.00
C ALA A 119 22.12 5.69 3.47
N SER A 120 21.82 4.51 2.90
CA SER A 120 21.55 4.33 1.47
C SER A 120 20.33 5.14 1.03
N PHE A 121 19.23 5.06 1.79
CA PHE A 121 18.01 5.83 1.53
C PHE A 121 18.25 7.34 1.59
N THR A 122 19.05 7.83 2.54
CA THR A 122 19.35 9.27 2.65
C THR A 122 20.18 9.78 1.48
N LYS A 123 21.08 8.95 0.94
CA LYS A 123 21.96 9.30 -0.18
C LYS A 123 21.24 9.22 -1.52
N ASP A 124 20.46 8.16 -1.72
CA ASP A 124 19.73 7.88 -2.96
C ASP A 124 18.47 7.05 -2.63
N PRO A 125 17.34 7.72 -2.34
CA PRO A 125 16.10 7.04 -1.98
C PRO A 125 15.63 6.04 -3.05
N ASP A 126 15.79 6.39 -4.33
CA ASP A 126 15.30 5.57 -5.44
C ASP A 126 16.02 4.22 -5.55
N SER A 127 17.23 4.10 -5.00
CA SER A 127 18.00 2.85 -4.99
C SER A 127 17.42 1.73 -4.12
N VAL A 128 16.56 2.09 -3.15
CA VAL A 128 15.98 1.17 -2.16
C VAL A 128 14.46 1.29 -2.03
N LEU A 129 13.84 2.19 -2.80
CA LEU A 129 12.39 2.39 -2.81
C LEU A 129 11.69 1.34 -3.67
N VAL A 130 10.71 0.68 -3.07
CA VAL A 130 9.69 -0.11 -3.75
C VAL A 130 8.61 0.83 -4.27
N LYS A 131 8.24 0.71 -5.54
CA LYS A 131 7.29 1.60 -6.25
C LYS A 131 6.12 0.81 -6.81
#